data_AF-A0A2W1AQM9-F1
#
_entry.id   AF-A0A2W1AQM9-F1
#
_cell.length_a   1.000
_cell.length_b   1.000
_cell.length_c   1.000
_cell.angle_alpha   90.00
_cell.angle_beta   90.00
_cell.angle_gamma   90.00
#
_symmetry.space_group_name_H-M   'P 1'
#
loop_
_entity.id
_entity.type
_entity.pdbx_description
1 polymer ?
#
loop_
_entity_poly.entity_id
_entity_poly.type
_entity_poly.pdbx_seq_one_letter_code
_entity_poly.pdbx_strand_id
1 'polypeptide(L)'
;MNRLEREIPPMNIADAEQLMREAKAAFDAHGVVFFLRQGTCLGAVRDGALIAWDDDLDLGSIIGMHGFSEALIAPVAETLRAGGCYVEVVQEGLYTSVKIFKYRIRIDWQCYRVVQGTIAHYPGVPFPASLFEELTPVDFIADQYLVPSPPDAYLTFKYGPDWRTPKQVGYEKDVLDAMPAGSVPGRPGRLKQWFLVRFRPAQTGRLLVLDRNGDPVAGATVRIAGISTSQTNPRGIARFYLPVTENYAVQVTANGIEEVLYEEALEPGKTYVYRPDPDQTAGRYFVLTEA
;
A
#
# COMPACT_ATOMS: atom_id res chain seq x y z
N MET A 1 -4.17 -16.64 8.70
CA MET A 1 -2.91 -16.43 7.98
C MET A 1 -1.75 -16.84 8.88
N ASN A 2 -0.92 -17.78 8.43
CA ASN A 2 0.15 -18.37 9.23
C ASN A 2 1.40 -17.48 9.22
N ARG A 3 2.19 -17.60 10.29
CA ARG A 3 3.46 -16.94 10.70
C ARG A 3 4.55 -16.67 9.62
N LEU A 4 4.32 -17.02 8.35
CA LEU A 4 5.24 -16.85 7.22
C LEU A 4 5.19 -15.46 6.57
N GLU A 5 4.18 -14.64 6.84
CA GLU A 5 4.11 -13.23 6.39
C GLU A 5 4.98 -12.27 7.22
N ARG A 6 5.65 -12.76 8.28
CA ARG A 6 6.21 -11.90 9.34
C ARG A 6 7.64 -11.40 9.11
N GLU A 7 8.37 -11.92 8.13
CA GLU A 7 9.66 -11.40 7.67
C GLU A 7 9.81 -11.83 6.20
N ILE A 8 9.28 -11.06 5.25
CA ILE A 8 9.59 -11.31 3.84
C ILE A 8 11.04 -10.86 3.66
N PRO A 9 11.99 -11.78 3.39
CA PRO A 9 13.37 -11.39 3.23
C PRO A 9 13.51 -10.47 2.00
N PRO A 10 14.50 -9.58 1.99
CA PRO A 10 14.81 -8.80 0.80
C PRO A 10 14.92 -9.70 -0.43
N MET A 11 14.40 -9.23 -1.55
CA MET A 11 14.44 -10.00 -2.79
C MET A 11 15.87 -10.15 -3.30
N ASN A 12 16.15 -11.28 -3.95
CA ASN A 12 17.39 -11.44 -4.69
C ASN A 12 17.35 -10.51 -5.91
N ILE A 13 18.28 -9.54 -5.98
CA ILE A 13 18.26 -8.50 -7.01
C ILE A 13 18.35 -9.06 -8.43
N ALA A 14 19.17 -10.08 -8.67
CA ALA A 14 19.29 -10.68 -10.01
C ALA A 14 17.99 -11.37 -10.44
N ASP A 15 17.34 -12.10 -9.52
CA ASP A 15 16.03 -12.72 -9.77
C ASP A 15 14.93 -11.66 -9.95
N ALA A 16 14.99 -10.56 -9.21
CA ALA A 16 14.05 -9.43 -9.32
C ALA A 16 14.17 -8.73 -10.68
N GLU A 17 15.41 -8.45 -11.12
CA GLU A 17 15.67 -7.90 -12.45
C GLU A 17 15.19 -8.83 -13.56
N GLN A 18 15.45 -10.13 -13.42
CA GLN A 18 14.96 -11.13 -14.37
C GLN A 18 13.44 -11.15 -14.42
N LEU A 19 12.76 -11.16 -13.27
CA LEU A 19 11.30 -11.13 -13.19
C LEU A 19 10.70 -9.85 -13.77
N MET A 20 11.35 -8.69 -13.57
CA MET A 20 10.95 -7.42 -14.19
C MET A 20 11.02 -7.49 -15.73
N ARG A 21 12.08 -8.07 -16.30
CA ARG A 21 12.19 -8.27 -17.75
C ARG A 21 11.13 -9.23 -18.29
N GLU A 22 10.86 -10.33 -17.58
CA GLU A 22 9.81 -11.28 -17.94
C GLU A 22 8.42 -10.63 -17.92
N ALA A 23 8.13 -9.81 -16.90
CA ALA A 23 6.89 -9.07 -16.80
C ALA A 23 6.76 -8.03 -17.91
N LYS A 24 7.81 -7.24 -18.15
CA LYS A 24 7.86 -6.27 -19.25
C LYS A 24 7.61 -6.93 -20.60
N ALA A 25 8.24 -8.07 -20.89
CA ALA A 25 8.01 -8.80 -22.13
C ALA A 25 6.55 -9.26 -22.29
N ALA A 26 5.89 -9.66 -21.20
CA ALA A 26 4.47 -10.00 -21.21
C ALA A 26 3.59 -8.76 -21.49
N PHE A 27 3.89 -7.61 -20.87
CA PHE A 27 3.17 -6.37 -21.16
C PHE A 27 3.35 -5.91 -22.61
N ASP A 28 4.60 -5.92 -23.10
CA ASP A 28 4.94 -5.51 -24.47
C ASP A 28 4.24 -6.39 -25.52
N ALA A 29 4.15 -7.71 -25.27
CA ALA A 29 3.44 -8.65 -26.15
C ALA A 29 1.94 -8.33 -26.33
N HIS A 30 1.34 -7.65 -25.35
CA HIS A 30 -0.06 -7.22 -25.38
C HIS A 30 -0.23 -5.71 -25.61
N GLY A 31 0.87 -4.98 -25.86
CA GLY A 31 0.86 -3.53 -26.02
C GLY A 31 0.40 -2.78 -24.77
N VAL A 32 0.60 -3.35 -23.58
CA VAL A 32 0.22 -2.73 -22.30
C VAL A 32 1.28 -1.74 -21.87
N VAL A 33 0.88 -0.48 -21.74
CA VAL A 33 1.68 0.55 -21.06
C VAL A 33 1.49 0.41 -19.56
N PHE A 34 2.61 0.32 -18.84
CA PHE A 34 2.67 0.29 -17.38
C PHE A 34 3.72 1.29 -16.88
N PHE A 35 3.61 1.67 -15.62
CA PHE A 35 4.58 2.52 -14.93
C PHE A 35 5.07 1.86 -13.64
N LEU A 36 6.31 2.14 -13.25
CA LEU A 36 6.84 1.78 -11.94
C LEU A 36 6.17 2.65 -10.87
N ARG A 37 5.93 2.08 -9.69
CA ARG A 37 5.37 2.83 -8.55
C ARG A 37 6.05 2.44 -7.23
N GLN A 38 5.77 3.17 -6.15
CA GLN A 38 6.37 3.01 -4.80
C GLN A 38 7.88 2.73 -4.84
N GLY A 39 8.35 1.68 -4.15
CA GLY A 39 9.76 1.34 -3.95
C GLY A 39 10.49 1.09 -5.26
N THR A 40 9.84 0.43 -6.22
CA THR A 40 10.40 0.21 -7.56
C THR A 40 10.62 1.52 -8.32
N CYS A 41 9.65 2.45 -8.28
CA CYS A 41 9.82 3.79 -8.88
C CYS A 41 10.89 4.60 -8.13
N LEU A 42 10.89 4.53 -6.80
CA LEU A 42 11.84 5.26 -5.95
C LEU A 42 13.27 4.82 -6.25
N GLY A 43 13.53 3.52 -6.29
CA GLY A 43 14.84 2.95 -6.64
C GLY A 43 15.27 3.34 -8.05
N ALA A 44 14.38 3.21 -9.04
CA ALA A 44 14.69 3.57 -10.42
C ALA A 44 15.06 5.05 -10.59
N VAL A 45 14.35 5.96 -9.92
CA VAL A 45 14.58 7.42 -10.07
C VAL A 45 15.73 7.91 -9.18
N ARG A 46 15.84 7.41 -7.95
CA ARG A 46 16.85 7.87 -6.99
C ARG A 46 18.21 7.24 -7.23
N ASP A 47 18.22 5.93 -7.42
CA ASP A 47 19.43 5.10 -7.39
C ASP A 47 19.78 4.52 -8.76
N GLY A 48 18.84 4.55 -9.72
CA GLY A 48 18.99 3.82 -10.99
C GLY A 48 19.00 2.30 -10.82
N ALA A 49 18.53 1.80 -9.67
CA ALA A 49 18.64 0.41 -9.25
C ALA A 49 17.48 0.00 -8.33
N LEU A 50 17.24 -1.31 -8.20
CA LEU A 50 16.30 -1.82 -7.19
C LEU A 50 16.84 -1.55 -5.78
N ILE A 51 15.94 -1.27 -4.84
CA ILE A 51 16.30 -1.02 -3.45
C ILE A 51 16.75 -2.33 -2.82
N ALA A 52 17.96 -2.35 -2.24
CA ALA A 52 18.60 -3.60 -1.77
C ALA A 52 17.86 -4.32 -0.62
N TRP A 53 16.99 -3.60 0.09
CA TRP A 53 16.19 -4.13 1.20
C TRP A 53 14.70 -4.23 0.89
N ASP A 54 14.26 -3.88 -0.33
CA ASP A 54 12.88 -4.14 -0.75
C ASP A 54 12.64 -5.65 -0.87
N ASP A 55 11.39 -6.06 -0.67
CA ASP A 55 10.94 -7.44 -0.69
C ASP A 55 10.00 -7.75 -1.88
N ASP A 56 9.56 -6.72 -2.60
CA ASP A 56 8.66 -6.82 -3.74
C ASP A 56 8.96 -5.81 -4.86
N LEU A 57 8.09 -5.85 -5.86
CA LEU A 57 8.13 -5.00 -7.04
C LEU A 57 6.73 -4.45 -7.28
N ASP A 58 6.61 -3.18 -7.65
CA ASP A 58 5.31 -2.58 -7.90
C ASP A 58 5.19 -1.94 -9.29
N LEU A 59 4.12 -2.34 -9.99
CA LEU A 59 3.75 -1.85 -11.30
C LEU A 59 2.33 -1.28 -11.30
N GLY A 60 2.04 -0.33 -12.18
CA GLY A 60 0.73 0.28 -12.29
C GLY A 60 0.29 0.49 -13.73
N SER A 61 -1.01 0.34 -13.96
CA SER A 61 -1.70 0.79 -15.18
C SER A 61 -3.03 1.44 -14.77
N ILE A 62 -3.55 2.37 -15.56
CA ILE A 62 -4.83 3.04 -15.27
C ILE A 62 -5.83 2.69 -16.37
N ILE A 63 -6.97 2.12 -15.98
CA ILE A 63 -8.03 1.75 -16.93
C ILE A 63 -8.55 3.01 -17.63
N GLY A 64 -8.50 3.01 -18.96
CA GLY A 64 -8.89 4.14 -19.81
C GLY A 64 -7.78 5.16 -20.09
N MET A 65 -6.55 4.91 -19.63
CA MET A 65 -5.37 5.73 -19.91
C MET A 65 -4.33 4.91 -20.66
N HIS A 66 -3.51 5.55 -21.51
CA HIS A 66 -2.42 4.89 -22.25
C HIS A 66 -2.85 3.65 -23.07
N GLY A 67 -4.10 3.63 -23.55
CA GLY A 67 -4.66 2.49 -24.27
C GLY A 67 -4.95 1.26 -23.40
N PHE A 68 -4.76 1.33 -22.09
CA PHE A 68 -4.99 0.22 -21.18
C PHE A 68 -6.49 0.05 -20.88
N SER A 69 -6.96 -1.19 -20.92
CA SER A 69 -8.33 -1.56 -20.55
C SER A 69 -8.33 -2.82 -19.69
N GLU A 70 -9.38 -3.00 -18.89
CA GLU A 70 -9.52 -4.17 -18.02
C GLU A 70 -9.53 -5.50 -18.79
N ALA A 71 -9.94 -5.49 -20.07
CA ALA A 71 -9.91 -6.66 -20.94
C ALA A 71 -8.48 -7.20 -21.21
N LEU A 72 -7.44 -6.38 -21.03
CA LEU A 72 -6.04 -6.77 -21.21
C LEU A 72 -5.45 -7.49 -19.99
N ILE A 73 -6.11 -7.42 -18.83
CA ILE A 73 -5.62 -8.06 -17.59
C ILE A 73 -5.52 -9.58 -17.77
N ALA A 74 -6.59 -10.21 -18.26
CA ALA A 74 -6.63 -11.67 -18.40
C ALA A 74 -5.61 -12.20 -19.42
N PRO A 75 -5.48 -11.64 -20.65
CA PRO A 75 -4.44 -12.03 -21.60
C PRO A 75 -3.01 -11.92 -21.05
N VAL A 76 -2.68 -10.80 -20.36
CA VAL A 76 -1.37 -10.62 -19.75
C VAL A 76 -1.14 -11.65 -18.64
N ALA A 77 -2.13 -11.88 -17.77
CA ALA A 77 -2.05 -12.89 -16.71
C ALA A 77 -1.81 -14.29 -17.28
N GLU A 78 -2.46 -14.67 -18.39
CA GLU A 78 -2.22 -15.95 -19.06
C GLU A 78 -0.82 -16.06 -19.66
N THR A 79 -0.30 -14.98 -20.26
CA THR A 79 1.09 -14.97 -20.75
C THR A 79 2.09 -15.13 -19.62
N LEU A 80 1.88 -14.45 -18.48
CA LEU A 80 2.73 -14.60 -17.29
C LEU A 80 2.66 -16.02 -16.72
N ARG A 81 1.45 -16.62 -16.66
CA ARG A 81 1.25 -18.02 -16.24
C ARG A 81 1.98 -19.00 -17.16
N ALA A 82 1.88 -18.80 -18.47
CA ALA A 82 2.61 -19.59 -19.46
C ALA A 82 4.15 -19.44 -19.31
N GLY A 83 4.61 -18.27 -18.86
CA GLY A 83 6.00 -17.99 -18.48
C GLY A 83 6.42 -18.58 -17.12
N GLY A 84 5.56 -19.34 -16.46
CA GLY A 84 5.84 -20.00 -15.18
C GLY A 84 5.62 -19.14 -13.93
N CYS A 85 4.99 -17.98 -14.06
CA CYS A 85 4.56 -17.19 -12.91
C CYS A 85 3.29 -17.80 -12.29
N TYR A 86 3.18 -17.78 -10.97
CA TYR A 86 1.88 -17.85 -10.32
C TYR A 86 1.21 -16.48 -10.40
N VAL A 87 -0.06 -16.41 -10.80
CA VAL A 87 -0.79 -15.14 -10.93
C VAL A 87 -2.16 -15.25 -10.30
N GLU A 88 -2.43 -14.37 -9.33
CA GLU A 88 -3.73 -14.18 -8.70
C GLU A 88 -4.31 -12.82 -9.13
N VAL A 89 -5.58 -12.82 -9.54
CA VAL A 89 -6.29 -11.59 -9.92
C VAL A 89 -7.41 -11.36 -8.91
N VAL A 90 -7.35 -10.24 -8.20
CA VAL A 90 -8.32 -9.83 -7.19
C VAL A 90 -9.00 -8.57 -7.68
N GLN A 91 -10.31 -8.66 -7.96
CA GLN A 91 -11.10 -7.50 -8.35
C GLN A 91 -11.57 -6.76 -7.10
N GLU A 92 -11.15 -5.50 -6.97
CA GLU A 92 -11.55 -4.62 -5.89
C GLU A 92 -12.28 -3.39 -6.44
N GLY A 93 -12.92 -2.62 -5.56
CA GLY A 93 -13.75 -1.48 -5.97
C GLY A 93 -12.95 -0.35 -6.63
N LEU A 94 -11.72 -0.08 -6.18
CA LEU A 94 -10.92 1.07 -6.63
C LEU A 94 -9.83 0.69 -7.65
N TYR A 95 -9.48 -0.58 -7.72
CA TYR A 95 -8.50 -1.12 -8.66
C TYR A 95 -8.71 -2.64 -8.80
N THR A 96 -8.11 -3.25 -9.82
CA THR A 96 -7.95 -4.70 -9.89
C THR A 96 -6.49 -5.02 -9.58
N SER A 97 -6.26 -5.80 -8.53
CA SER A 97 -4.91 -6.19 -8.10
C SER A 97 -4.50 -7.48 -8.81
N VAL A 98 -3.36 -7.47 -9.48
CA VAL A 98 -2.77 -8.66 -10.10
C VAL A 98 -1.47 -8.99 -9.37
N LYS A 99 -1.52 -10.00 -8.51
CA LYS A 99 -0.36 -10.48 -7.76
C LYS A 99 0.36 -11.53 -8.58
N ILE A 100 1.60 -11.25 -8.94
CA ILE A 100 2.44 -12.13 -9.77
C ILE A 100 3.56 -12.63 -8.87
N PHE A 101 3.80 -13.93 -8.86
CA PHE A 101 4.80 -14.53 -8.00
C PHE A 101 5.70 -15.51 -8.76
N LYS A 102 7.01 -15.30 -8.65
CA LYS A 102 8.06 -16.18 -9.18
C LYS A 102 9.37 -15.91 -8.43
N TYR A 103 10.28 -16.88 -8.38
CA TYR A 103 11.57 -16.74 -7.69
C TYR A 103 11.50 -16.29 -6.22
N ARG A 104 10.37 -16.54 -5.54
CA ARG A 104 10.08 -16.04 -4.19
C ARG A 104 9.89 -14.52 -4.08
N ILE A 105 9.60 -13.86 -5.20
CA ILE A 105 9.41 -12.42 -5.33
C ILE A 105 7.97 -12.16 -5.80
N ARG A 106 7.34 -11.13 -5.24
CA ARG A 106 6.02 -10.65 -5.66
C ARG A 106 6.20 -9.43 -6.57
N ILE A 107 5.47 -9.40 -7.69
CA ILE A 107 5.10 -8.15 -8.36
C ILE A 107 3.64 -7.86 -8.04
N ASP A 108 3.37 -6.68 -7.50
CA ASP A 108 2.02 -6.12 -7.42
C ASP A 108 1.76 -5.23 -8.64
N TRP A 109 1.01 -5.76 -9.60
CA TRP A 109 0.52 -4.97 -10.73
C TRP A 109 -0.89 -4.45 -10.42
N GLN A 110 -0.97 -3.15 -10.15
CA GLN A 110 -2.23 -2.48 -9.80
C GLN A 110 -2.88 -1.82 -11.01
N CYS A 111 -4.09 -2.27 -11.33
CA CYS A 111 -4.91 -1.75 -12.42
C CYS A 111 -5.94 -0.76 -11.89
N TYR A 112 -5.59 0.51 -11.85
CA TYR A 112 -6.35 1.57 -11.18
C TYR A 112 -7.58 2.04 -11.95
N ARG A 113 -8.60 2.48 -11.20
CA ARG A 113 -9.74 3.24 -11.71
C ARG A 113 -9.69 4.67 -11.19
N VAL A 114 -9.91 5.64 -12.07
CA VAL A 114 -9.97 7.06 -11.68
C VAL A 114 -11.33 7.35 -11.03
N VAL A 115 -11.30 7.85 -9.80
CA VAL A 115 -12.48 8.30 -9.06
C VAL A 115 -12.26 9.75 -8.63
N GLN A 116 -13.14 10.64 -9.08
CA GLN A 116 -13.06 12.08 -8.81
C GLN A 116 -11.68 12.68 -9.12
N GLY A 117 -11.07 12.29 -10.25
CA GLY A 117 -9.76 12.78 -10.68
C GLY A 117 -8.57 12.19 -9.91
N THR A 118 -8.79 11.15 -9.09
CA THR A 118 -7.72 10.51 -8.31
C THR A 118 -7.70 8.99 -8.49
N ILE A 119 -6.54 8.38 -8.22
CA ILE A 119 -6.38 6.93 -8.05
C ILE A 119 -5.97 6.61 -6.62
N ALA A 120 -6.43 5.47 -6.11
CA ALA A 120 -6.18 5.06 -4.73
C ALA A 120 -4.87 4.26 -4.63
N HIS A 121 -3.77 4.91 -4.23
CA HIS A 121 -2.52 4.21 -3.92
C HIS A 121 -2.50 3.76 -2.47
N TYR A 122 -1.87 2.62 -2.19
CA TYR A 122 -1.58 2.20 -0.82
C TYR A 122 -0.74 3.26 -0.06
N PRO A 123 -1.01 3.54 1.24
CA PRO A 123 -1.99 2.92 2.14
C PRO A 123 -3.38 3.59 2.14
N GLY A 124 -3.84 4.10 1.00
CA GLY A 124 -5.07 4.88 0.88
C GLY A 124 -4.80 6.36 0.65
N VAL A 125 -3.80 6.69 -0.15
CA VAL A 125 -3.49 8.04 -0.62
C VAL A 125 -4.22 8.29 -1.94
N PRO A 126 -5.04 9.35 -2.05
CA PRO A 126 -5.70 9.72 -3.30
C PRO A 126 -4.74 10.51 -4.20
N PHE A 127 -4.02 9.81 -5.06
CA PHE A 127 -3.08 10.44 -5.99
C PHE A 127 -3.84 11.14 -7.13
N PRO A 128 -3.51 12.40 -7.47
CA PRO A 128 -4.05 13.04 -8.66
C PRO A 128 -3.74 12.23 -9.92
N ALA A 129 -4.76 11.90 -10.71
CA ALA A 129 -4.58 11.16 -11.96
C ALA A 129 -3.70 11.93 -12.97
N SER A 130 -3.64 13.25 -12.86
CA SER A 130 -2.79 14.12 -13.68
C SER A 130 -1.29 13.82 -13.57
N LEU A 131 -0.82 13.21 -12.46
CA LEU A 131 0.57 12.77 -12.34
C LEU A 131 0.93 11.56 -13.23
N PHE A 132 -0.09 10.93 -13.82
CA PHE A 132 0.06 9.72 -14.62
C PHE A 132 -0.39 9.93 -16.07
N GLU A 133 -0.96 11.08 -16.41
CA GLU A 133 -1.38 11.43 -17.78
C GLU A 133 -0.20 11.43 -18.74
N GLU A 134 0.97 11.88 -18.27
CA GLU A 134 2.24 11.78 -18.97
C GLU A 134 3.17 10.87 -18.16
N LEU A 135 3.99 10.09 -18.85
CA LEU A 135 4.97 9.20 -18.24
C LEU A 135 6.37 9.56 -18.73
N THR A 136 7.34 9.58 -17.81
CA THR A 136 8.75 9.85 -18.13
C THR A 136 9.49 8.53 -18.29
N PRO A 137 10.23 8.31 -19.40
CA PRO A 137 11.12 7.17 -19.53
C PRO A 137 12.36 7.35 -18.65
N VAL A 138 12.79 6.26 -18.01
CA VAL A 138 14.03 6.19 -17.22
C VAL A 138 14.81 4.93 -17.61
N ASP A 139 16.14 5.07 -17.67
CA ASP A 139 17.04 3.93 -17.88
C ASP A 139 17.12 3.13 -16.57
N PHE A 140 16.67 1.88 -16.60
CA PHE A 140 16.54 1.04 -15.43
C PHE A 140 16.66 -0.43 -15.83
N ILE A 141 17.47 -1.23 -15.10
CA ILE A 141 17.64 -2.66 -15.40
C ILE A 141 18.08 -2.87 -16.87
N ALA A 142 19.00 -2.04 -17.37
CA ALA A 142 19.51 -2.09 -18.76
C ALA A 142 18.44 -2.01 -19.88
N ASP A 143 17.28 -1.40 -19.59
CA ASP A 143 16.20 -1.11 -20.55
C ASP A 143 15.51 0.20 -20.15
N GLN A 144 14.51 0.64 -20.91
CA GLN A 144 13.67 1.78 -20.57
C GLN A 144 12.37 1.36 -19.89
N TYR A 145 12.10 1.99 -18.75
CA TYR A 145 10.85 1.85 -18.00
C TYR A 145 10.19 3.21 -17.84
N LEU A 146 8.89 3.21 -17.61
CA LEU A 146 8.11 4.43 -17.44
C LEU A 146 7.84 4.70 -15.96
N VAL A 147 7.91 5.97 -15.58
CA VAL A 147 7.53 6.46 -14.24
C VAL A 147 6.52 7.60 -14.37
N PRO A 148 5.70 7.87 -13.33
CA PRO A 148 4.82 9.04 -13.29
C PRO A 148 5.58 10.35 -13.53
N SER A 149 4.92 11.35 -14.14
CA SER A 149 5.53 12.61 -14.55
C SER A 149 4.92 13.84 -13.87
N PRO A 150 5.74 14.79 -13.37
CA PRO A 150 7.18 14.69 -13.18
C PRO A 150 7.53 13.68 -12.06
N PRO A 151 8.63 12.91 -12.18
CA PRO A 151 9.01 11.91 -11.17
C PRO A 151 9.18 12.50 -9.77
N ASP A 152 9.83 13.65 -9.67
CA ASP A 152 10.03 14.37 -8.41
C ASP A 152 8.71 14.76 -7.74
N ALA A 153 7.69 15.15 -8.52
CA ALA A 153 6.38 15.51 -7.98
C ALA A 153 5.64 14.27 -7.43
N TYR A 154 5.70 13.15 -8.15
CA TYR A 154 5.15 11.87 -7.69
C TYR A 154 5.81 11.39 -6.40
N LEU A 155 7.15 11.36 -6.35
CA LEU A 155 7.90 10.87 -5.19
C LEU A 155 7.76 11.80 -3.99
N THR A 156 7.73 13.12 -4.20
CA THR A 156 7.45 14.09 -3.14
C THR A 156 6.03 13.92 -2.58
N PHE A 157 5.04 13.71 -3.45
CA PHE A 157 3.67 13.48 -3.01
C PHE A 157 3.54 12.17 -2.24
N LYS A 158 4.33 11.16 -2.59
CA LYS A 158 4.28 9.83 -1.97
C LYS A 158 5.02 9.76 -0.63
N TYR A 159 6.27 10.20 -0.62
CA TYR A 159 7.23 9.98 0.47
C TYR A 159 7.62 11.27 1.20
N GLY A 160 7.02 12.41 0.83
CA GLY A 160 7.36 13.71 1.40
C GLY A 160 8.64 14.31 0.80
N PRO A 161 9.06 15.50 1.27
CA PRO A 161 10.17 16.26 0.69
C PRO A 161 11.53 15.57 0.81
N ASP A 162 11.69 14.67 1.79
CA ASP A 162 12.96 14.00 2.09
C ASP A 162 13.16 12.68 1.34
N TRP A 163 12.33 12.38 0.33
CA TRP A 163 12.33 11.10 -0.41
C TRP A 163 13.69 10.72 -1.03
N ARG A 164 14.55 11.72 -1.30
CA ARG A 164 15.91 11.51 -1.81
C ARG A 164 16.86 10.91 -0.76
N THR A 165 16.51 10.96 0.52
CA THR A 165 17.29 10.34 1.59
C THR A 165 16.89 8.86 1.72
N PRO A 166 17.81 7.91 1.57
CA PRO A 166 17.49 6.50 1.75
C PRO A 166 17.05 6.21 3.18
N LYS A 167 15.86 5.60 3.32
CA LYS A 167 15.30 5.15 4.60
C LYS A 167 14.84 3.70 4.44
N GLN A 168 15.36 2.81 5.27
CA GLN A 168 14.86 1.44 5.37
C GLN A 168 13.65 1.36 6.28
N VAL A 169 13.66 2.14 7.37
CA VAL A 169 12.55 2.29 8.32
C VAL A 169 12.33 3.77 8.58
N GLY A 170 11.11 4.14 9.01
CA GLY A 170 10.72 5.51 9.31
C GLY A 170 10.11 6.26 8.12
N TYR A 171 10.22 5.73 6.90
CA TYR A 171 9.57 6.31 5.71
C TYR A 171 8.04 6.22 5.80
N GLU A 172 7.51 5.27 6.57
CA GLU A 172 6.09 5.03 6.76
C GLU A 172 5.42 6.24 7.38
N LYS A 173 6.12 6.88 8.33
CA LYS A 173 5.69 8.13 8.94
C LYS A 173 5.65 9.26 7.91
N ASP A 174 6.69 9.42 7.10
CA ASP A 174 6.73 10.46 6.07
C ASP A 174 5.57 10.30 5.09
N VAL A 175 5.27 9.05 4.68
CA VAL A 175 4.11 8.74 3.85
C VAL A 175 2.83 9.21 4.52
N LEU A 176 2.58 8.81 5.78
CA LEU A 176 1.34 9.15 6.50
C LEU A 176 1.18 10.65 6.79
N ASP A 177 2.28 11.36 7.00
CA ASP A 177 2.31 12.80 7.22
C ASP A 177 2.07 13.57 5.90
N ALA A 178 2.56 13.05 4.77
CA ALA A 178 2.31 13.61 3.43
C ALA A 178 0.87 13.36 2.94
N MET A 179 0.15 12.39 3.52
CA MET A 179 -1.21 12.06 3.07
C MET A 179 -2.19 13.22 3.26
N PRO A 180 -2.99 13.55 2.23
CA PRO A 180 -4.05 14.53 2.39
C PRO A 180 -5.08 14.05 3.41
N ALA A 181 -5.66 15.00 4.15
CA ALA A 181 -6.68 14.69 5.14
C ALA A 181 -7.97 14.20 4.48
N GLY A 182 -8.59 13.15 5.03
CA GLY A 182 -9.90 12.67 4.60
C GLY A 182 -9.94 11.19 4.28
N SER A 183 -11.03 10.78 3.64
CA SER A 183 -11.21 9.43 3.09
C SER A 183 -10.91 9.44 1.60
N VAL A 184 -10.31 8.36 1.09
CA VAL A 184 -10.10 8.20 -0.35
C VAL A 184 -11.43 8.31 -1.11
N PRO A 185 -11.48 9.05 -2.23
CA PRO A 185 -12.66 9.07 -3.11
C PRO A 185 -13.12 7.65 -3.48
N GLY A 186 -14.44 7.46 -3.52
CA GLY A 186 -15.05 6.14 -3.71
C GLY A 186 -15.27 5.34 -2.42
N ARG A 187 -14.66 5.74 -1.29
CA ARG A 187 -15.01 5.21 0.04
C ARG A 187 -16.15 6.04 0.67
N PRO A 188 -16.94 5.47 1.60
CA PRO A 188 -17.94 6.23 2.36
C PRO A 188 -17.32 7.45 3.04
N GLY A 189 -17.97 8.62 2.97
CA GLY A 189 -17.52 9.80 3.70
C GLY A 189 -17.69 9.68 5.22
N ARG A 190 -17.06 10.58 5.98
CA ARG A 190 -16.99 10.53 7.47
C ARG A 190 -18.34 10.32 8.16
N LEU A 191 -19.37 11.07 7.75
CA LEU A 191 -20.71 10.95 8.35
C LEU A 191 -21.29 9.54 8.15
N LYS A 192 -21.21 9.02 6.92
CA LYS A 192 -21.67 7.67 6.59
C LYS A 192 -20.86 6.61 7.33
N GLN A 193 -19.54 6.75 7.42
CA GLN A 193 -18.70 5.84 8.20
C GLN A 193 -19.10 5.81 9.69
N TRP A 194 -19.36 6.99 10.29
CA TRP A 194 -19.83 7.08 11.67
C TRP A 194 -21.14 6.29 11.88
N PHE A 195 -22.11 6.46 10.97
CA PHE A 195 -23.34 5.66 10.98
C PHE A 195 -23.06 4.15 10.85
N LEU A 196 -22.17 3.74 9.93
CA LEU A 196 -21.82 2.32 9.74
C LEU A 196 -21.17 1.74 11.01
N VAL A 197 -20.20 2.41 11.61
CA VAL A 197 -19.55 1.94 12.85
C VAL A 197 -20.54 1.81 14.01
N ARG A 198 -21.54 2.71 14.06
CA ARG A 198 -22.55 2.73 15.14
C ARG A 198 -23.58 1.61 15.02
N PHE A 199 -23.94 1.21 13.80
CA PHE A 199 -25.10 0.35 13.53
C PHE A 199 -24.79 -0.94 12.76
N ARG A 200 -23.58 -1.09 12.21
CA ARG A 200 -23.13 -2.28 11.46
C ARG A 200 -21.86 -2.88 12.11
N PRO A 201 -22.00 -3.66 13.20
CA PRO A 201 -20.87 -4.28 13.89
C PRO A 201 -19.98 -5.13 12.97
N ALA A 202 -20.57 -5.78 11.96
CA ALA A 202 -19.85 -6.59 10.98
C ALA A 202 -18.89 -5.78 10.08
N GLN A 203 -19.03 -4.45 10.00
CA GLN A 203 -18.14 -3.56 9.24
C GLN A 203 -17.23 -2.71 10.15
N THR A 204 -17.18 -3.07 11.44
CA THR A 204 -16.46 -2.30 12.45
C THR A 204 -15.21 -3.05 12.88
N GLY A 205 -14.04 -2.47 12.62
CA GLY A 205 -12.80 -2.86 13.29
C GLY A 205 -12.72 -2.24 14.68
N ARG A 206 -12.07 -2.95 15.61
CA ARG A 206 -11.80 -2.46 16.96
C ARG A 206 -10.33 -2.63 17.28
N LEU A 207 -9.74 -1.61 17.91
CA LEU A 207 -8.37 -1.67 18.40
C LEU A 207 -8.37 -1.34 19.89
N LEU A 208 -7.95 -2.30 20.71
CA LEU A 208 -7.61 -2.09 22.10
C LEU A 208 -6.17 -1.57 22.16
N VAL A 209 -6.01 -0.35 22.64
CA VAL A 209 -4.71 0.30 22.84
C VAL A 209 -4.30 0.10 24.30
N LEU A 210 -3.19 -0.58 24.51
CA LEU A 210 -2.59 -0.77 25.83
C LEU A 210 -1.32 0.08 25.96
N ASP A 211 -0.94 0.41 27.20
CA ASP A 211 0.37 0.98 27.50
C ASP A 211 1.43 -0.12 27.71
N ARG A 212 2.62 0.27 28.17
CA ARG A 212 3.74 -0.65 28.43
C ARG A 212 3.48 -1.63 29.56
N ASN A 213 2.57 -1.32 30.48
CA ASN A 213 2.20 -2.18 31.60
C ASN A 213 1.05 -3.13 31.22
N GLY A 214 0.45 -2.94 30.04
CA GLY A 214 -0.71 -3.69 29.59
C GLY A 214 -2.03 -3.06 30.01
N ASP A 215 -2.02 -1.82 30.52
CA ASP A 215 -3.22 -1.12 30.95
C ASP A 215 -3.89 -0.40 29.78
N PRO A 216 -5.24 -0.37 29.69
CA PRO A 216 -5.94 0.31 28.61
C PRO A 216 -5.71 1.83 28.60
N VAL A 217 -5.38 2.40 27.45
CA VAL A 217 -5.14 3.84 27.29
C VAL A 217 -6.39 4.54 26.78
N ALA A 218 -7.01 5.37 27.62
CA ALA A 218 -8.13 6.22 27.23
C ALA A 218 -7.67 7.47 26.47
N GLY A 219 -8.43 7.90 25.45
CA GLY A 219 -8.12 9.11 24.67
C GLY A 219 -6.95 8.97 23.68
N ALA A 220 -6.40 7.77 23.48
CA ALA A 220 -5.43 7.50 22.42
C ALA A 220 -6.09 7.72 21.05
N THR A 221 -5.33 8.28 20.11
CA THR A 221 -5.80 8.54 18.74
C THR A 221 -5.38 7.39 17.84
N VAL A 222 -6.32 6.84 17.08
CA VAL A 222 -6.09 5.77 16.10
C VAL A 222 -6.53 6.25 14.73
N ARG A 223 -5.59 6.36 13.80
CA ARG A 223 -5.83 6.74 12.41
C ARG A 223 -5.62 5.52 11.52
N ILE A 224 -6.64 5.19 10.73
CA ILE A 224 -6.53 4.23 9.62
C ILE A 224 -6.36 5.04 8.34
N ALA A 225 -5.22 4.86 7.67
CA ALA A 225 -4.84 5.62 6.49
C ALA A 225 -5.93 5.57 5.41
N GLY A 226 -6.29 6.76 4.88
CA GLY A 226 -7.31 6.89 3.83
C GLY A 226 -8.75 6.55 4.24
N ILE A 227 -9.03 6.35 5.53
CA ILE A 227 -10.36 5.97 6.02
C ILE A 227 -10.86 6.94 7.09
N SER A 228 -10.30 6.88 8.30
CA SER A 228 -10.82 7.58 9.46
C SER A 228 -9.81 7.75 10.58
N THR A 229 -10.13 8.67 11.49
CA THR A 229 -9.45 8.84 12.77
C THR A 229 -10.48 8.71 13.87
N SER A 230 -10.14 7.98 14.92
CA SER A 230 -11.00 7.73 16.08
C SER A 230 -10.19 7.83 17.37
N GLN A 231 -10.88 8.01 18.50
CA GLN A 231 -10.27 8.02 19.83
C GLN A 231 -10.73 6.80 20.64
N THR A 232 -9.86 6.32 21.51
CA THR A 232 -10.18 5.24 22.44
C THR A 232 -11.11 5.73 23.55
N ASN A 233 -12.06 4.87 23.94
CA ASN A 233 -12.94 5.12 25.09
C ASN A 233 -12.22 4.82 26.44
N PRO A 234 -12.89 4.97 27.60
CA PRO A 234 -12.26 4.65 28.90
C PRO A 234 -11.78 3.21 29.10
N ARG A 235 -12.14 2.28 28.20
CA ARG A 235 -11.64 0.89 28.18
C ARG A 235 -10.50 0.69 27.18
N GLY A 236 -9.92 1.78 26.65
CA GLY A 236 -8.84 1.73 25.65
C GLY A 236 -9.26 1.27 24.25
N ILE A 237 -10.56 1.22 23.94
CA ILE A 237 -11.04 0.69 22.65
C ILE A 237 -11.38 1.83 21.69
N ALA A 238 -10.70 1.85 20.55
CA ALA A 238 -11.06 2.62 19.36
C ALA A 238 -11.92 1.76 18.42
N ARG A 239 -12.86 2.41 17.71
CA ARG A 239 -13.74 1.75 16.72
C ARG A 239 -13.68 2.52 15.42
N PHE A 240 -13.51 1.81 14.32
CA PHE A 240 -13.36 2.40 13.00
C PHE A 240 -14.03 1.55 11.93
N TYR A 241 -14.34 2.20 10.81
CA TYR A 241 -14.89 1.52 9.65
C TYR A 241 -13.80 0.72 8.96
N LEU A 242 -14.07 -0.55 8.65
CA LEU A 242 -13.24 -1.38 7.78
C LEU A 242 -14.10 -1.85 6.60
N PRO A 243 -13.78 -1.45 5.35
CA PRO A 243 -14.56 -1.85 4.20
C PRO A 243 -14.43 -3.34 3.88
N VAL A 244 -13.22 -3.89 3.97
CA VAL A 244 -12.86 -5.25 3.53
C VAL A 244 -11.72 -5.82 4.39
N THR A 245 -11.42 -7.10 4.23
CA THR A 245 -10.24 -7.74 4.81
C THR A 245 -9.01 -7.44 3.94
N GLU A 246 -8.08 -6.64 4.46
CA GLU A 246 -6.89 -6.16 3.74
C GLU A 246 -5.77 -5.79 4.74
N ASN A 247 -4.59 -5.44 4.22
CA ASN A 247 -3.55 -4.78 5.00
C ASN A 247 -3.84 -3.28 5.08
N TYR A 248 -3.73 -2.70 6.27
CA TYR A 248 -3.97 -1.28 6.52
C TYR A 248 -2.79 -0.64 7.24
N ALA A 249 -2.46 0.61 6.88
CA ALA A 249 -1.58 1.41 7.70
C ALA A 249 -2.37 2.06 8.86
N VAL A 250 -1.91 1.77 10.08
CA VAL A 250 -2.50 2.20 11.33
C VAL A 250 -1.50 3.08 12.06
N GLN A 251 -1.88 4.33 12.33
CA GLN A 251 -1.11 5.22 13.20
C GLN A 251 -1.81 5.27 14.56
N VAL A 252 -1.03 5.03 15.62
CA VAL A 252 -1.49 5.07 17.02
C VAL A 252 -0.71 6.16 17.75
N THR A 253 -1.41 7.12 18.32
CA THR A 253 -0.85 8.15 19.19
C THR A 253 -1.40 7.96 20.60
N ALA A 254 -0.54 7.55 21.54
CA ALA A 254 -0.90 7.24 22.92
C ALA A 254 0.18 7.77 23.87
N ASN A 255 -0.22 8.46 24.95
CA ASN A 255 0.71 9.00 25.97
C ASN A 255 1.86 9.84 25.39
N GLY A 256 1.60 10.61 24.32
CA GLY A 256 2.60 11.45 23.65
C GLY A 256 3.56 10.70 22.72
N ILE A 257 3.40 9.38 22.57
CA ILE A 257 4.17 8.55 21.64
C ILE A 257 3.28 8.28 20.42
N GLU A 258 3.87 8.44 19.24
CA GLU A 258 3.24 8.09 17.97
C GLU A 258 4.00 6.93 17.33
N GLU A 259 3.26 5.90 16.92
CA GLU A 259 3.79 4.76 16.19
C GLU A 259 2.97 4.52 14.92
N VAL A 260 3.65 4.15 13.84
CA VAL A 260 3.04 3.75 12.57
C VAL A 260 3.25 2.25 12.38
N LEU A 261 2.15 1.54 12.23
CA LEU A 261 2.09 0.12 11.89
C LEU A 261 1.64 0.03 10.44
N TYR A 262 2.55 -0.29 9.52
CA TYR A 262 2.29 0.03 8.12
C TYR A 262 1.41 -0.98 7.41
N GLU A 263 1.53 -2.27 7.71
CA GLU A 263 0.81 -3.35 7.01
C GLU A 263 0.06 -4.27 7.98
N GLU A 264 -0.88 -3.72 8.73
CA GLU A 264 -1.66 -4.55 9.66
C GLU A 264 -2.80 -5.27 8.94
N ALA A 265 -2.79 -6.60 8.99
CA ALA A 265 -3.87 -7.43 8.45
C ALA A 265 -5.13 -7.30 9.33
N LEU A 266 -6.12 -6.55 8.84
CA LEU A 266 -7.35 -6.29 9.59
C LEU A 266 -8.57 -6.80 8.86
N GLU A 267 -9.48 -7.40 9.62
CA GLU A 267 -10.75 -7.93 9.17
C GLU A 267 -11.92 -7.16 9.80
N PRO A 268 -12.97 -6.82 9.03
CA PRO A 268 -14.17 -6.21 9.56
C PRO A 268 -14.84 -7.07 10.63
N GLY A 269 -15.30 -6.44 11.71
CA GLY A 269 -16.00 -7.12 12.80
C GLY A 269 -15.08 -7.69 13.88
N LYS A 270 -13.77 -7.78 13.64
CA LYS A 270 -12.78 -8.29 14.60
C LYS A 270 -12.27 -7.23 15.57
N THR A 271 -11.57 -7.70 16.60
CA THR A 271 -10.92 -6.86 17.60
C THR A 271 -9.44 -7.21 17.65
N TYR A 272 -8.60 -6.19 17.65
CA TYR A 272 -7.16 -6.31 17.68
C TYR A 272 -6.59 -5.61 18.91
N VAL A 273 -5.39 -6.02 19.32
CA VAL A 273 -4.67 -5.43 20.44
C VAL A 273 -3.38 -4.82 19.94
N TYR A 274 -3.20 -3.53 20.24
CA TYR A 274 -1.95 -2.81 20.08
C TYR A 274 -1.18 -2.80 21.41
N ARG A 275 0.14 -3.01 21.31
CA ARG A 275 1.09 -2.78 22.40
C ARG A 275 2.26 -1.95 21.84
N PRO A 276 2.65 -0.86 22.53
CA PRO A 276 3.80 -0.08 22.13
C PRO A 276 5.07 -0.93 22.25
N ASP A 277 6.02 -0.67 21.37
CA ASP A 277 7.35 -1.27 21.43
C ASP A 277 8.39 -0.16 21.61
N PRO A 278 8.92 0.02 22.83
CA PRO A 278 9.88 1.08 23.09
C PRO A 278 11.23 0.87 22.38
N ASP A 279 11.55 -0.36 22.00
CA ASP A 279 12.83 -0.71 21.40
C ASP A 279 12.76 -0.62 19.86
N GLN A 280 11.56 -0.71 19.29
CA GLN A 280 11.30 -0.55 17.86
C GLN A 280 10.12 0.39 17.60
N THR A 281 10.39 1.68 17.39
CA THR A 281 9.35 2.69 17.18
C THR A 281 8.99 2.95 15.71
N ALA A 282 9.71 2.33 14.76
CA ALA A 282 9.51 2.46 13.32
C ALA A 282 9.69 1.11 12.60
N GLY A 283 9.17 1.00 11.37
CA GLY A 283 9.24 -0.25 10.60
C GLY A 283 8.51 -1.42 11.26
N ARG A 284 7.36 -1.16 11.89
CA ARG A 284 6.53 -2.18 12.52
C ARG A 284 5.44 -2.66 11.56
N TYR A 285 5.35 -3.97 11.36
CA TYR A 285 4.40 -4.62 10.45
C TYR A 285 3.84 -5.88 11.11
N PHE A 286 2.57 -6.19 10.87
CA PHE A 286 1.88 -7.38 11.39
C PHE A 286 2.03 -7.60 12.90
N VAL A 287 2.10 -6.53 13.69
CA VAL A 287 2.32 -6.59 15.15
C VAL A 287 1.01 -6.70 15.93
N LEU A 288 -0.13 -6.35 15.32
CA LEU A 288 -1.42 -6.45 15.98
C LEU A 288 -1.84 -7.91 16.15
N THR A 289 -2.37 -8.22 17.33
CA THR A 289 -2.89 -9.56 17.63
C THR A 289 -4.41 -9.52 17.74
N GLU A 290 -5.11 -10.46 17.08
CA GLU A 290 -6.55 -10.63 17.29
C GLU A 290 -6.84 -11.04 18.74
N ALA A 291 -7.86 -10.42 19.34
CA ALA A 291 -8.30 -10.63 20.72
C ALA A 291 -9.41 -11.67 20.85
#